data_AF-A0A971QDS8-F1
#
_entry.id   AF-A0A971QDS8-F1
#
_cell.length_a   1.000
_cell.length_b   1.000
_cell.length_c   1.000
_cell.angle_alpha   90.00
_cell.angle_beta   90.00
_cell.angle_gamma   90.00
#
_symmetry.space_group_name_H-M   'P 1'
#
loop_
_entity.id
_entity.type
_entity.pdbx_description
1 polymer ?
#
loop_
_entity_poly.entity_id
_entity_poly.type
_entity_poly.pdbx_seq_one_letter_code
_entity_poly.pdbx_strand_id
1 'polypeptide(L)' 'MPEATIRRRYRVGLRNFFGLYQPLATTWRVCDNPETAPARLVAAGQGGKDIQVVDRLSWDLIREAGR' A
#
# COMPACT_ATOMS: atom_id res chain seq x y z
N MET A 1 -3.53 13.49 16.75
CA MET A 1 -2.34 13.75 15.90
C MET A 1 -2.74 14.78 14.85
N PRO A 2 -1.92 15.80 14.52
CA PRO A 2 -2.24 16.77 13.48
C PRO A 2 -2.36 16.11 12.09
N GLU A 3 -3.32 16.55 11.28
CA GLU A 3 -3.60 15.97 9.96
C GLU A 3 -2.39 16.02 9.01
N ALA A 4 -1.65 17.14 9.03
CA ALA A 4 -0.43 17.31 8.23
C ALA A 4 0.62 16.22 8.54
N THR A 5 0.72 15.79 9.80
CA THR A 5 1.63 14.71 10.21
C THR A 5 1.19 13.36 9.64
N ILE A 6 -0.13 13.10 9.62
CA ILE A 6 -0.71 11.87 9.06
C ILE A 6 -0.45 11.82 7.55
N ARG A 7 -0.77 12.89 6.81
CA ARG A 7 -0.55 12.99 5.36
C ARG A 7 0.93 12.81 4.99
N ARG A 8 1.85 13.43 5.74
CA ARG A 8 3.30 13.27 5.52
C ARG A 8 3.73 11.81 5.72
N ARG A 9 3.34 11.19 6.84
CA ARG A 9 3.72 9.80 7.15
C ARG A 9 3.15 8.82 6.14
N TYR A 10 1.93 9.04 5.69
CA TYR A 10 1.31 8.25 4.63
C TYR A 10 2.15 8.26 3.36
N ARG A 11 2.50 9.44 2.83
CA ARG A 11 3.34 9.57 1.62
C ARG A 11 4.72 8.94 1.79
N VAL A 12 5.40 9.21 2.91
CA VAL A 12 6.71 8.61 3.19
C VAL A 12 6.62 7.09 3.31
N GLY A 13 5.54 6.59 3.94
CA GLY A 13 5.26 5.17 4.07
C GLY A 13 5.08 4.49 2.71
N LEU A 14 4.33 5.09 1.79
CA LEU A 14 4.17 4.56 0.43
C LEU A 14 5.49 4.52 -0.34
N ARG A 15 6.28 5.60 -0.29
CA ARG A 15 7.59 5.62 -0.95
C ARG A 15 8.52 4.53 -0.40
N ASN A 16 8.56 4.35 0.92
CA ASN A 16 9.35 3.30 1.54
C ASN A 16 8.80 1.91 1.21
N PHE A 17 7.48 1.76 1.11
CA PHE A 17 6.87 0.50 0.72
C PHE A 17 7.32 0.09 -0.68
N PHE A 18 7.13 0.94 -1.69
CA PHE A 18 7.52 0.61 -3.07
C PHE A 18 9.04 0.51 -3.26
N GLY A 19 9.81 1.35 -2.58
CA GLY A 19 11.26 1.44 -2.78
C GLY A 19 12.09 0.47 -1.94
N LEU A 20 11.59 0.02 -0.80
CA LEU A 20 12.36 -0.77 0.17
C LEU A 20 11.61 -2.01 0.65
N TYR A 21 10.39 -1.88 1.15
CA TYR A 21 9.72 -3.00 1.81
C TYR A 21 9.20 -4.05 0.82
N GLN A 22 8.53 -3.62 -0.25
CA GLN A 22 7.97 -4.49 -1.27
C GLN A 22 8.99 -5.44 -1.93
N PRO A 23 10.19 -4.99 -2.35
CA PRO A 23 11.18 -5.89 -2.95
C PRO A 23 11.88 -6.81 -1.94
N LEU A 24 11.94 -6.44 -0.66
CA LEU A 24 12.65 -7.20 0.37
C LEU A 24 11.76 -8.18 1.14
N ALA A 25 10.46 -7.93 1.21
CA ALA A 25 9.54 -8.76 1.95
C ALA A 25 9.22 -10.06 1.22
N THR A 26 9.28 -11.19 1.95
CA THR A 26 8.82 -12.49 1.44
C THR A 26 7.33 -12.47 1.10
N THR A 27 6.53 -11.79 1.92
CA THR A 27 5.10 -11.58 1.70
C THR A 27 4.69 -10.18 2.13
N TRP A 28 3.74 -9.58 1.42
CA TRP A 28 3.14 -8.30 1.79
C TRP A 28 1.68 -8.25 1.33
N ARG A 29 0.88 -7.42 2.01
CA ARG A 29 -0.52 -7.14 1.65
C ARG A 29 -0.79 -5.65 1.82
N VAL A 30 -1.45 -5.05 0.84
CA VAL A 30 -2.01 -3.71 0.91
C VAL A 30 -3.52 -3.87 0.99
N CYS A 31 -4.09 -3.33 2.06
CA CYS A 31 -5.53 -3.35 2.31
C CYS A 31 -6.05 -1.92 2.38
N ASP A 32 -7.24 -1.73 1.82
CA ASP A 32 -8.07 -0.58 2.11
C ASP A 32 -8.86 -0.87 3.39
N ASN A 33 -8.89 0.07 4.32
CA ASN A 33 -9.50 -0.13 5.65
C ASN A 33 -10.37 1.08 6.01
N PRO A 34 -11.54 1.23 5.37
CA PRO A 34 -12.49 2.28 5.70
C PRO A 34 -13.06 2.06 7.10
N GLU A 35 -13.39 3.14 7.82
CA GLU A 35 -14.01 3.03 9.15
C GLU A 35 -15.40 2.38 9.11
N THR A 36 -16.08 2.44 7.96
CA THR A 36 -17.48 2.04 7.79
C THR A 36 -17.67 0.67 7.17
N ALA A 37 -16.60 -0.04 6.81
CA ALA A 37 -16.69 -1.35 6.18
C ALA A 37 -15.48 -2.24 6.53
N PRO A 38 -15.59 -3.56 6.38
CA PRO A 38 -14.47 -4.46 6.60
C PRO A 38 -13.28 -4.13 5.70
N ALA A 39 -12.07 -4.37 6.22
CA ALA A 39 -10.84 -4.22 5.45
C ALA A 39 -10.89 -5.05 4.16
N ARG A 40 -10.57 -4.43 3.03
CA ARG A 40 -10.56 -5.06 1.72
C ARG A 40 -9.13 -5.19 1.22
N LEU A 41 -8.77 -6.36 0.69
CA LEU A 41 -7.48 -6.54 0.03
C LEU A 41 -7.43 -5.77 -1.29
N VAL A 42 -6.43 -4.92 -1.46
CA VAL A 42 -6.15 -4.18 -2.70
C VAL A 42 -5.12 -4.92 -3.54
N ALA A 43 -4.02 -5.33 -2.93
CA ALA A 43 -2.99 -6.13 -3.59
C ALA A 43 -2.21 -6.96 -2.56
N ALA A 44 -1.63 -8.07 -3.01
CA ALA A 44 -0.71 -8.88 -2.23
C ALA A 44 0.48 -9.29 -3.09
N GLY A 45 1.62 -9.54 -2.44
CA GLY A 45 2.76 -10.13 -3.09
C GLY A 45 3.37 -11.25 -2.28
N GLN A 46 3.95 -12.22 -2.99
CA GLN A 46 4.68 -13.35 -2.41
C GLN A 46 5.91 -13.66 -3.27
N GLY A 47 7.05 -13.95 -2.63
CA GLY A 47 8.27 -14.39 -3.31
C GLY A 47 8.93 -13.35 -4.22
N GLY A 48 8.66 -12.06 -3.99
CA GLY A 48 9.33 -10.93 -4.66
C GLY A 48 8.96 -10.69 -6.14
N LYS A 49 8.21 -11.60 -6.79
CA LYS A 49 7.86 -11.49 -8.22
C LYS A 49 6.36 -11.60 -8.51
N ASP A 50 5.62 -12.36 -7.69
CA ASP A 50 4.20 -12.53 -7.90
C ASP A 50 3.42 -11.46 -7.15
N ILE A 51 2.79 -10.56 -7.90
CA ILE A 51 1.89 -9.53 -7.38
C ILE A 51 0.47 -9.84 -7.84
N GLN A 52 -0.40 -10.16 -6.89
CA GLN A 52 -1.83 -10.27 -7.13
C GLN A 52 -2.50 -8.94 -6.83
N VAL A 53 -3.03 -8.28 -7.86
CA VAL A 53 -3.82 -7.05 -7.72
C VAL A 53 -5.30 -7.42 -7.75
N VAL A 54 -6.02 -7.11 -6.67
CA VAL A 54 -7.45 -7.41 -6.50
C VAL A 54 -8.30 -6.19 -6.85
N ASP A 55 -7.87 -5.00 -6.44
CA ASP A 55 -8.50 -3.73 -6.80
C ASP A 55 -7.52 -2.88 -7.58
N ARG A 56 -7.70 -2.83 -8.89
CA ARG A 56 -6.76 -2.16 -9.79
C ARG A 56 -6.78 -0.65 -9.65
N LEU A 57 -7.96 -0.06 -9.45
CA LEU A 57 -8.11 1.40 -9.34
C LEU A 57 -7.42 1.90 -8.06
N SER A 58 -7.72 1.28 -6.93
CA SER A 58 -7.10 1.59 -5.64
C SER A 58 -5.58 1.39 -5.70
N TRP A 59 -5.12 0.33 -6.36
CA TRP A 59 -3.70 0.06 -6.52
C TRP A 59 -2.97 1.13 -7.32
N ASP A 60 -3.51 1.56 -8.46
CA ASP A 60 -2.88 2.58 -9.31
C ASP A 60 -2.80 3.94 -8.58
N LEU A 61 -3.84 4.32 -7.82
CA LEU A 61 -3.83 5.52 -6.97
C LEU A 61 -2.74 5.48 -5.89
N ILE A 62 -2.60 4.34 -5.20
CA ILE A 62 -1.57 4.16 -4.16
C ILE A 62 -0.16 4.22 -4.78
N ARG A 63 0.02 3.63 -5.97
CA ARG A 63 1.31 3.68 -6.69
C ARG A 63 1.67 5.10 -7.10
N GLU A 64 0.70 5.87 -7.60
CA GLU A 64 0.92 7.27 -7.97
C GLU A 64 1.28 8.12 -6.75
N ALA A 65 0.59 7.94 -5.63
CA ALA A 65 0.88 8.64 -4.39
C ALA A 65 2.24 8.27 -3.75
N GLY A 66 2.81 7.12 -4.14
CA GLY A 66 4.10 6.61 -3.67
C GLY A 66 5.31 6.99 -4.53
N ARG A 67 5.12 7.65 -5.68
CA ARG A 67 6.21 8.28 -6.46
C ARG A 67 6.77 9.51 -5.72
#